data_AF-A0A3A4V9J1-F1
#
_entry.id   AF-A0A3A4V9J1-F1
#
_cell.length_a   1.000
_cell.length_b   1.000
_cell.length_c   1.000
_cell.angle_alpha   90.00
_cell.angle_beta   90.00
_cell.angle_gamma   90.00
#
_symmetry.space_group_name_H-M   'P 1'
#
loop_
_entity.id
_entity.type
_entity.pdbx_description
1 polymer ?
#
loop_
_entity_poly.entity_id
_entity_poly.type
_entity_poly.pdbx_seq_one_letter_code
_entity_poly.pdbx_strand_id
1 'polypeptide(L)'
;MGNYYTGWTSFMPRPGTVDKKDCPVCGVGMKVKRNCNGPTSSIGAQFGQKTLHDWFYCEDSDSNWHIQAMKLMQEAEKTPSMDLQKIYEKEIARILKNKKATKKVSKHF
;
A
#
# COMPACT_ATOMS: atom_id res chain seq x y z
N MET A 1 3.40 -19.58 -11.56
CA MET A 1 3.46 -18.13 -11.27
C MET A 1 2.25 -17.77 -10.42
N GLY A 2 2.44 -17.38 -9.16
CA GLY A 2 1.33 -17.02 -8.26
C GLY A 2 0.92 -15.57 -8.48
N ASN A 3 -0.34 -15.34 -8.86
CA ASN A 3 -0.91 -14.00 -8.98
C ASN A 3 -1.13 -13.43 -7.57
N TYR A 4 -0.12 -12.75 -7.03
CA TYR A 4 -0.23 -12.02 -5.77
C TYR A 4 -0.71 -10.61 -6.05
N TYR A 5 -1.88 -10.25 -5.54
CA TYR A 5 -2.37 -8.88 -5.61
C TYR A 5 -1.54 -8.01 -4.65
N THR A 6 -0.74 -7.13 -5.23
CA THR A 6 0.11 -6.16 -4.52
C THR A 6 -0.51 -4.79 -4.67
N GLY A 7 -1.21 -4.35 -3.64
CA GLY A 7 -1.54 -2.94 -3.45
C GLY A 7 -0.41 -2.23 -2.73
N TRP A 8 -0.36 -0.90 -2.85
CA TRP A 8 0.57 -0.07 -2.08
C TRP A 8 0.37 -0.16 -0.56
N THR A 9 -0.84 -0.54 -0.13
CA THR A 9 -1.24 -0.63 1.28
C THR A 9 -1.63 -2.04 1.72
N SER A 10 -1.79 -2.98 0.78
CA SER A 10 -2.25 -4.34 1.06
C SER A 10 -1.53 -5.38 0.22
N PHE A 11 -1.26 -6.54 0.82
CA PHE A 11 -0.60 -7.65 0.14
C PHE A 11 -1.26 -8.97 0.56
N MET A 12 -1.67 -9.77 -0.42
CA MET A 12 -2.44 -11.00 -0.18
C MET A 12 -1.73 -12.24 -0.73
N PRO A 13 -0.66 -12.73 -0.06
CA PRO A 13 0.06 -13.92 -0.49
C PRO A 13 -0.72 -15.21 -0.17
N ARG A 14 -0.19 -16.33 -0.69
CA ARG A 14 -0.67 -17.65 -0.28
C ARG A 14 -0.42 -17.87 1.22
N PRO A 15 -1.27 -18.66 1.91
CA PRO A 15 -1.14 -18.90 3.33
C PRO A 15 0.23 -19.46 3.69
N GLY A 16 0.89 -18.86 4.68
CA GLY A 16 2.18 -19.33 5.20
C GLY A 16 3.39 -19.14 4.28
N THR A 17 3.24 -18.47 3.13
CA THR A 17 4.37 -18.26 2.20
C THR A 17 5.24 -17.05 2.53
N VAL A 18 4.74 -16.12 3.34
CA VAL A 18 5.46 -14.91 3.75
C VAL A 18 5.28 -14.72 5.23
N ASP A 19 6.36 -14.61 5.99
CA ASP A 19 6.28 -14.44 7.44
C ASP A 19 6.07 -12.99 7.84
N LYS A 20 6.81 -12.07 7.20
CA LYS A 20 6.79 -10.64 7.47
C LYS A 20 6.87 -9.86 6.17
N LYS A 21 6.24 -8.69 6.15
CA LYS A 21 6.29 -7.77 5.02
C LYS A 21 6.26 -6.34 5.55
N ASP A 22 7.16 -5.51 5.06
CA ASP A 22 7.15 -4.09 5.37
C ASP A 22 6.29 -3.33 4.37
N CYS A 23 5.65 -2.26 4.84
CA CYS A 23 4.85 -1.39 3.98
C CYS A 23 5.78 -0.64 3.01
N PRO A 24 5.50 -0.65 1.70
CA PRO A 24 6.34 0.04 0.71
C PRO A 24 6.32 1.57 0.88
N VAL A 25 5.32 2.12 1.57
CA VAL A 25 5.17 3.57 1.78
C VAL A 25 5.93 4.05 3.01
N CYS A 26 5.71 3.43 4.17
CA CYS A 26 6.25 3.91 5.44
C CYS A 26 7.39 3.07 6.00
N GLY A 27 7.67 1.90 5.42
CA GLY A 27 8.71 0.97 5.88
C GLY A 27 8.39 0.24 7.19
N VAL A 28 7.23 0.49 7.81
CA VAL A 28 6.81 -0.21 9.04
C VAL A 28 6.30 -1.61 8.69
N GLY A 29 6.60 -2.59 9.55
CA GLY A 29 6.08 -3.95 9.44
C GLY A 29 4.56 -4.00 9.39
N MET A 30 4.01 -4.62 8.36
CA MET A 30 2.56 -4.75 8.15
C MET A 30 1.97 -5.75 9.15
N LYS A 31 0.74 -5.48 9.59
CA LYS A 31 -0.06 -6.47 10.33
C LYS A 31 -0.52 -7.55 9.39
N VAL A 32 -0.63 -8.78 9.90
CA VAL A 32 -1.06 -9.94 9.12
C VAL A 32 -2.27 -10.61 9.75
N LYS A 33 -3.27 -10.92 8.93
CA LYS A 33 -4.35 -11.87 9.24
C LYS A 33 -4.09 -13.15 8.46
N ARG A 34 -3.93 -14.27 9.16
CA ARG A 34 -3.59 -15.56 8.54
C ARG A 34 -4.84 -16.32 8.10
N ASN A 35 -4.70 -17.16 7.08
CA ASN A 35 -5.73 -18.12 6.64
C ASN A 35 -7.10 -17.47 6.35
N CYS A 36 -7.10 -16.27 5.78
CA CYS A 36 -8.30 -15.58 5.34
C CYS A 36 -8.92 -16.32 4.15
N ASN A 37 -10.24 -16.57 4.20
CA ASN A 37 -10.98 -17.17 3.08
C ASN A 37 -11.92 -16.13 2.47
N GLY A 38 -11.51 -15.55 1.35
CA GLY A 38 -12.24 -14.47 0.72
C GLY A 38 -11.72 -14.14 -0.68
N PRO A 39 -12.36 -13.20 -1.37
CA PRO A 39 -11.88 -12.73 -2.65
C PRO A 39 -10.59 -11.92 -2.47
N THR A 40 -9.61 -12.14 -3.35
CA THR A 40 -8.36 -11.36 -3.39
C THR A 40 -8.37 -10.27 -4.47
N SER A 41 -9.47 -10.14 -5.21
CA SER A 41 -9.64 -9.15 -6.27
C SER A 41 -11.10 -8.69 -6.37
N SER A 42 -11.32 -7.53 -6.98
CA SER A 42 -12.66 -6.98 -7.24
C SER A 42 -13.50 -7.90 -8.13
N ILE A 43 -12.89 -8.45 -9.18
CA ILE A 43 -13.52 -9.45 -10.06
C ILE A 43 -13.85 -10.71 -9.25
N GLY A 44 -12.92 -11.23 -8.45
CA GLY A 44 -13.17 -12.38 -7.61
C GLY A 44 -14.32 -12.15 -6.63
N ALA A 45 -14.42 -10.95 -6.05
CA ALA A 45 -15.52 -10.57 -5.17
C ALA A 45 -16.87 -10.55 -5.91
N GLN A 46 -16.91 -9.98 -7.11
CA GLN A 46 -18.11 -9.91 -7.94
C GLN A 46 -18.63 -11.30 -8.33
N PHE A 47 -17.72 -12.24 -8.66
CA PHE A 47 -18.06 -13.61 -9.04
C PHE A 47 -18.11 -14.60 -7.85
N GLY A 48 -17.96 -14.12 -6.62
CA GLY A 48 -17.95 -14.97 -5.41
C GLY A 48 -16.77 -15.94 -5.33
N GLN A 49 -15.72 -15.73 -6.11
CA GLN A 49 -14.50 -16.53 -6.06
C GLN A 49 -13.76 -16.24 -4.75
N LYS A 50 -13.61 -17.29 -3.93
CA LYS A 50 -12.87 -17.24 -2.67
C LYS A 50 -11.56 -17.99 -2.82
N THR A 51 -10.51 -17.46 -2.24
CA THR A 51 -9.20 -18.10 -2.19
C THR A 51 -8.67 -17.98 -0.78
N LEU A 52 -8.04 -19.05 -0.29
CA LEU A 52 -7.33 -19.01 0.98
C LEU A 52 -6.05 -18.18 0.81
N HIS A 53 -5.88 -17.15 1.64
CA HIS A 53 -4.76 -16.23 1.57
C HIS A 53 -4.40 -15.70 2.97
N ASP A 54 -3.19 -15.17 3.12
CA ASP A 54 -2.89 -14.28 4.24
C ASP A 54 -3.13 -12.84 3.80
N TRP A 55 -3.51 -11.96 4.71
CA TRP A 55 -3.73 -10.54 4.40
C TRP A 55 -2.80 -9.66 5.22
N PHE A 56 -1.83 -9.05 4.55
CA PHE A 56 -0.94 -8.05 5.09
C PHE A 56 -1.49 -6.66 4.81
N TYR A 57 -1.56 -5.80 5.83
CA TYR A 57 -2.04 -4.44 5.72
C TYR A 57 -1.23 -3.49 6.62
N CYS A 58 -1.04 -2.25 6.17
CA CYS A 58 -0.48 -1.19 6.99
C CYS A 58 -1.55 -0.61 7.91
N GLU A 59 -1.27 -0.43 9.20
CA GLU A 59 -2.22 0.19 10.14
C GLU A 59 -2.50 1.65 9.83
N ASP A 60 -1.51 2.33 9.25
CA ASP A 60 -1.61 3.73 8.89
C ASP A 60 -2.25 3.94 7.51
N SER A 61 -2.76 2.90 6.84
CA SER A 61 -3.24 2.99 5.45
C SER A 61 -4.31 4.07 5.23
N ASP A 62 -5.14 4.33 6.26
CA ASP A 62 -6.24 5.30 6.20
C ASP A 62 -5.85 6.69 6.73
N SER A 63 -4.62 6.84 7.24
CA SER A 63 -4.08 8.10 7.72
C SER A 63 -3.80 9.04 6.56
N ASN A 64 -4.18 10.31 6.69
CA ASN A 64 -3.99 11.31 5.63
C ASN A 64 -2.52 11.45 5.20
N TRP A 65 -1.59 11.38 6.15
CA TRP A 65 -0.16 11.47 5.84
C TRP A 65 0.30 10.27 4.99
N HIS A 66 -0.22 9.08 5.26
CA HIS A 66 0.14 7.85 4.56
C HIS A 66 -0.42 7.84 3.14
N ILE A 67 -1.69 8.23 3.00
CA ILE A 67 -2.35 8.38 1.69
C ILE A 67 -1.60 9.43 0.85
N GLN A 68 -1.20 10.55 1.45
CA GLN A 68 -0.45 11.58 0.74
C GLN A 68 0.94 11.08 0.32
N ALA A 69 1.69 10.43 1.21
CA ALA A 69 3.00 9.86 0.88
C ALA A 69 2.90 8.86 -0.28
N MET A 70 1.91 7.94 -0.22
CA MET A 70 1.65 6.98 -1.28
C MET A 70 1.37 7.67 -2.63
N LYS A 71 0.49 8.69 -2.65
CA LYS A 71 0.17 9.42 -3.88
C LYS A 71 1.40 10.13 -4.45
N LEU A 72 2.21 10.75 -3.60
CA LEU A 72 3.45 11.41 -4.04
C LEU A 72 4.46 10.40 -4.58
N MET A 73 4.58 9.20 -4.00
CA MET A 73 5.44 8.13 -4.53
C MET A 73 4.97 7.71 -5.92
N GLN A 74 3.66 7.55 -6.12
CA GLN A 74 3.10 7.22 -7.44
C GLN A 74 3.35 8.31 -8.48
N GLU A 75 3.27 9.59 -8.11
CA GLU A 75 3.61 10.71 -9.01
C GLU A 75 5.11 10.75 -9.31
N ALA A 76 5.97 10.47 -8.32
CA ALA A 76 7.42 10.40 -8.50
C ALA A 76 7.84 9.29 -9.46
N GLU A 77 7.17 8.13 -9.45
CA GLU A 77 7.43 7.03 -10.38
C GLU A 77 6.95 7.32 -11.81
N LYS A 78 5.89 8.12 -11.96
CA LYS A 78 5.28 8.41 -13.28
C LYS A 78 5.89 9.60 -13.99
N THR A 79 6.46 10.54 -13.25
CA THR A 79 6.98 11.78 -13.85
C THR A 79 8.25 11.50 -14.67
N PRO A 80 8.34 12.00 -15.91
CA PRO A 80 9.57 11.91 -16.70
C PRO A 80 10.62 12.95 -16.28
N SER A 81 10.28 13.89 -15.39
CA SER A 81 11.17 14.97 -14.96
C SER A 81 11.91 14.62 -13.67
N MET A 82 13.24 14.56 -13.76
CA MET A 82 14.12 14.33 -12.61
C MET A 82 13.98 15.38 -11.51
N ASP A 83 13.70 16.63 -11.88
CA ASP A 83 13.58 17.73 -10.90
C ASP A 83 12.26 17.63 -10.13
N LEU A 84 11.16 17.31 -10.82
CA LEU A 84 9.88 17.04 -10.16
C LEU A 84 9.98 15.82 -9.25
N GLN A 85 10.65 14.75 -9.69
CA GLN A 85 10.89 13.55 -8.88
C GLN A 85 11.58 13.91 -7.56
N LYS A 86 12.69 14.67 -7.60
CA LYS A 86 13.41 15.11 -6.39
C LYS A 86 12.54 15.95 -5.45
N ILE A 87 11.66 16.80 -6.00
CA ILE A 87 10.72 17.60 -5.21
C ILE A 87 9.73 16.69 -4.48
N TYR A 88 9.17 15.69 -5.16
CA TYR A 88 8.29 14.71 -4.54
C TYR A 88 9.01 13.91 -3.45
N GLU A 89 10.20 13.39 -3.72
CA GLU A 89 11.02 12.63 -2.75
C GLU A 89 11.30 13.44 -1.48
N LYS A 90 11.65 14.72 -1.63
CA LYS A 90 11.89 15.63 -0.50
C LYS A 90 10.63 15.83 0.34
N GLU A 91 9.47 15.95 -0.30
CA GLU A 91 8.19 16.08 0.41
C GLU A 91 7.78 14.77 1.10
N ILE A 92 7.93 13.63 0.44
CA ILE A 92 7.70 12.30 1.01
C ILE A 92 8.55 12.13 2.27
N ALA A 93 9.86 12.42 2.21
CA ALA A 93 10.74 12.33 3.36
C ALA A 93 10.26 13.19 4.55
N ARG A 94 9.77 14.40 4.28
CA ARG A 94 9.19 15.29 5.31
C ARG A 94 7.91 14.71 5.93
N ILE A 95 7.04 14.12 5.11
CA ILE A 95 5.79 13.50 5.56
C ILE A 95 6.09 12.27 6.42
N LEU A 96 7.00 11.39 5.97
CA LEU A 96 7.38 10.18 6.69
C LEU A 96 8.07 10.50 8.02
N LYS A 97 8.95 11.49 8.05
CA LYS A 97 9.63 11.94 9.27
C LYS A 97 8.66 12.46 10.33
N ASN A 98 7.68 13.26 9.92
CA ASN A 98 6.77 13.93 10.84
C ASN A 98 5.44 13.19 11.05
N LYS A 99 5.17 12.13 10.28
CA LYS A 99 3.88 11.44 10.17
C LYS A 99 2.71 12.41 10.01
N LYS A 100 2.90 13.47 9.22
CA LYS A 100 1.94 14.57 9.07
C LYS A 100 1.77 14.95 7.61
N ALA A 101 0.52 15.01 7.16
CA ALA A 101 0.16 15.49 5.84
C ALA A 101 0.48 16.97 5.70
N THR A 102 1.02 17.37 4.55
CA THR A 102 1.29 18.76 4.17
C THR A 102 0.12 19.37 3.39
N LYS A 103 -0.77 18.53 2.84
CA LYS A 103 -1.99 18.94 2.15
C LYS A 103 -3.15 18.01 2.49
N LYS A 104 -4.37 18.54 2.51
CA LYS A 104 -5.59 17.72 2.61
C LYS A 104 -5.67 16.82 1.37
N VAL A 105 -5.63 15.51 1.60
CA VAL A 105 -5.80 14.49 0.56
C VAL A 105 -7.25 14.03 0.52
N SER A 106 -7.78 13.88 -0.70
CA SER A 106 -9.02 13.15 -0.91
C SER A 106 -8.77 11.65 -0.71
N LYS A 107 -9.66 11.00 0.05
CA LYS A 107 -9.64 9.56 0.34
C LYS A 107 -10.42 8.72 -0.70
N HIS A 108 -10.77 9.29 -1.86
CA HIS A 108 -11.47 8.50 -2.88
C HIS A 108 -10.56 7.36 -3.37
N PHE A 109 -11.05 6.14 -3.14
CA PHE A 109 -10.56 4.86 -3.63
C PHE A 109 -11.29 4.52 -4.93
#